data_AF-A0AA40SUU0-F1
#
_entry.id   AF-A0AA40SUU0-F1
#
_cell.length_a   1.000
_cell.length_b   1.000
_cell.length_c   1.000
_cell.angle_alpha   90.00
_cell.angle_beta   90.00
_cell.angle_gamma   90.00
#
_symmetry.space_group_name_H-M   'P 1'
#
loop_
_entity.id
_entity.type
_entity.pdbx_description
1 polymer ?
#
loop_
_entity_poly.entity_id
_entity_poly.type
_entity_poly.pdbx_seq_one_letter_code
_entity_poly.pdbx_strand_id
1 'polypeptide(L)'
;MKLTIEQSKLAEILETAYLAISPKPTDPILGNILLIADEDGIVSATGTNLNLTIHTTTTANVEISGQVALPAKLLTDTVNNVRGEITLEVENQACIITHNSGKCRLIGGKSDEFPTLPKGENPTEINLSAKKLQAALEGTLYCASSDETKLVLTGVNFKIDTNKWQAASTNSHKLALVTGTLDSEYSDPINFTVPGKSLSELNKILSQSADTSVCNILLSDRTIEFSLPNTKLISRLLEGEYPKINSLIPRSFEYEFTLERKGFESALKRVSYLAERKQKVVKILWELEATQATLYTEATDIGDAVDSVLMKSVTSNSENISIGLNIDYLIEGLKHISTDEIVVRCNKPTQPVIVCPMGGLLNQLYLVMPVEIKQGFEKVNSQSTKAKVSTQTESGTEEVTNVAQATDDSETPQIETPTVVAKDTNKGKSTSRSPRTKKEAATA
;
A
#
# COMPACT_ATOMS: atom_id res chain seq x y z
N MET A 1 17.07 23.83 30.11
CA MET A 1 16.97 22.41 29.70
C MET A 1 18.35 21.83 29.50
N LYS A 2 18.61 20.67 30.11
CA LYS A 2 19.76 19.81 29.87
C LYS A 2 19.33 18.36 30.05
N LEU A 3 19.64 17.51 29.07
CA LEU A 3 19.33 16.08 29.11
C LEU A 3 20.38 15.26 28.36
N THR A 4 20.47 13.99 28.69
CA THR A 4 21.33 13.00 28.04
C THR A 4 20.50 11.77 27.63
N ILE A 5 20.63 11.32 26.39
CA ILE A 5 19.76 10.33 25.74
C ILE A 5 20.51 9.51 24.68
N GLU A 6 20.14 8.24 24.50
CA GLU A 6 20.61 7.41 23.39
C GLU A 6 20.14 7.93 22.02
N GLN A 7 21.05 7.95 21.03
CA GLN A 7 20.77 8.44 19.68
C GLN A 7 19.55 7.79 19.03
N SER A 8 19.34 6.49 19.24
CA SER A 8 18.21 5.74 18.67
C SER A 8 16.86 6.21 19.22
N LYS A 9 16.74 6.38 20.54
CA LYS A 9 15.52 6.90 21.19
C LYS A 9 15.18 8.31 20.70
N LEU A 10 16.19 9.16 20.57
CA LEU A 10 15.98 10.54 20.11
C LEU A 10 15.60 10.58 18.62
N ALA A 11 16.24 9.76 17.78
CA ALA A 11 15.88 9.62 16.37
C ALA A 11 14.43 9.17 16.19
N GLU A 12 13.99 8.15 16.91
CA GLU A 12 12.63 7.58 16.84
C GLU A 12 11.53 8.63 17.07
N ILE A 13 11.64 9.44 18.14
CA ILE A 13 10.67 10.49 18.43
C ILE A 13 10.76 11.67 17.46
N LEU A 14 11.96 12.00 16.95
CA LEU A 14 12.16 13.09 16.00
C LEU A 14 11.62 12.74 14.61
N GLU A 15 11.90 11.55 14.10
CA GLU A 15 11.35 11.06 12.83
C GLU A 15 9.82 10.99 12.88
N THR A 16 9.28 10.46 13.98
CA THR A 16 7.83 10.37 14.22
C THR A 16 7.17 11.76 14.27
N ALA A 17 7.74 12.72 15.01
CA ALA A 17 7.24 14.10 15.05
C ALA A 17 7.41 14.84 13.71
N TYR A 18 8.48 14.54 12.95
CA TYR A 18 8.76 15.15 11.65
C TYR A 18 7.68 14.84 10.61
N LEU A 19 6.95 13.72 10.72
CA LEU A 19 5.83 13.37 9.84
C LEU A 19 4.70 14.43 9.81
N ALA A 20 4.56 15.24 10.87
CA ALA A 20 3.58 16.32 10.92
C ALA A 20 4.03 17.63 10.25
N ILE A 21 5.33 17.78 9.96
CA ILE A 21 5.92 19.03 9.48
C ILE A 21 5.63 19.24 7.99
N SER A 22 5.15 20.43 7.61
CA SER A 22 4.97 20.77 6.20
C SER A 22 6.33 21.00 5.52
N PRO A 23 6.60 20.42 4.34
CA PRO A 23 7.78 20.77 3.52
C PRO A 23 7.82 22.25 3.10
N LYS A 24 6.70 22.96 3.21
CA LYS A 24 6.56 24.41 3.04
C LYS A 24 5.68 24.94 4.17
N PRO A 25 6.24 25.25 5.36
CA PRO A 25 5.44 25.75 6.48
C PRO A 25 4.96 27.17 6.19
N THR A 26 3.75 27.52 6.64
CA THR A 26 3.16 28.86 6.46
C THR A 26 3.74 29.90 7.41
N ASP A 27 4.30 29.45 8.54
CA ASP A 27 5.02 30.24 9.54
C ASP A 27 6.31 29.50 9.89
N PRO A 28 7.48 30.18 10.02
CA PRO A 28 8.73 29.54 10.41
C PRO A 28 8.67 28.64 11.65
N ILE A 29 7.83 28.94 12.66
CA ILE A 29 7.72 28.11 13.87
C ILE A 29 7.14 26.71 13.59
N LEU A 30 6.33 26.58 12.52
CA LEU A 30 5.77 25.31 12.04
C LEU A 30 6.79 24.49 11.22
N GLY A 31 8.00 25.03 10.97
CA GLY A 31 9.15 24.30 10.46
C GLY A 31 10.00 23.66 11.56
N ASN A 32 9.64 23.86 12.84
CA ASN A 32 10.36 23.36 14.00
C ASN A 32 9.66 22.14 14.62
N ILE A 33 10.42 21.34 15.37
CA ILE A 33 9.89 20.43 16.40
C ILE A 33 10.05 21.12 17.75
N LEU A 34 8.97 21.16 18.54
CA LEU A 34 9.03 21.50 19.96
C LEU A 34 9.52 20.28 20.73
N LEU A 35 10.71 20.39 21.34
CA LEU A 35 11.18 19.48 22.38
C LEU A 35 10.81 20.03 23.75
N ILE A 36 10.31 19.16 24.63
CA ILE A 36 10.11 19.43 26.06
C ILE A 36 10.72 18.27 26.84
N ALA A 37 11.52 18.57 27.86
CA ALA A 37 12.02 17.61 28.85
C ALA A 37 11.50 18.00 30.24
N ASP A 38 10.82 17.08 30.91
CA ASP A 38 10.27 17.29 32.25
C ASP A 38 11.17 16.74 33.37
N GLU A 39 10.70 16.88 34.61
CA GLU A 39 11.44 16.53 35.83
C GLU A 39 11.29 15.04 36.19
N ASP A 40 10.36 14.33 35.55
CA ASP A 40 10.13 12.89 35.69
C ASP A 40 11.00 12.06 34.71
N GLY A 41 11.79 12.73 33.85
CA GLY A 41 12.71 12.09 32.90
C GLY A 41 12.08 11.75 31.55
N ILE A 42 10.89 12.29 31.24
CA ILE A 42 10.26 12.13 29.92
C ILE A 42 10.72 13.27 29.00
N VAL A 43 11.03 12.91 27.76
CA VAL A 43 11.30 13.83 26.66
C VAL A 43 10.24 13.64 25.61
N SER A 44 9.53 14.72 25.27
CA SER A 44 8.54 14.74 24.20
C SER A 44 9.03 15.52 22.99
N ALA A 45 8.67 15.04 21.80
CA ALA A 45 8.83 15.75 20.54
C ALA A 45 7.43 16.00 19.95
N THR A 46 7.16 17.26 19.58
CA THR A 46 5.90 17.68 18.96
C THR A 46 6.16 18.38 17.63
N GLY A 47 5.55 17.88 16.55
CA GLY A 47 5.48 18.54 15.25
C GLY A 47 4.04 18.88 14.88
N THR A 48 3.81 19.99 14.18
CA THR A 48 2.47 20.37 13.72
C THR A 48 2.47 21.22 12.46
N ASN A 49 1.43 21.05 11.64
CA ASN A 49 1.06 21.95 10.55
C ASN A 49 -0.33 22.58 10.75
N LEU A 50 -0.80 22.66 12.01
CA LEU A 50 -2.12 23.11 12.46
C LEU A 50 -3.31 22.21 12.06
N ASN A 51 -3.20 21.42 10.97
CA ASN A 51 -4.23 20.46 10.56
C ASN A 51 -3.90 19.02 10.99
N LEU A 52 -2.61 18.71 11.11
CA LEU A 52 -2.05 17.50 11.70
C LEU A 52 -1.04 17.91 12.78
N THR A 53 -1.11 17.27 13.94
CA THR A 53 -0.15 17.37 15.03
C THR A 53 0.26 15.97 15.44
N ILE A 54 1.55 15.71 15.59
CA ILE A 54 2.07 14.46 16.16
C ILE A 54 2.90 14.81 17.39
N HIS A 55 2.57 14.18 18.50
CA HIS A 55 3.23 14.32 19.79
C HIS A 55 3.69 12.92 20.24
N THR A 56 4.95 12.77 20.58
CA THR A 56 5.53 11.45 20.91
C THR A 56 6.58 11.57 22.01
N THR A 57 6.72 10.53 22.84
CA THR A 57 7.43 10.57 24.13
C THR A 57 8.43 9.42 24.28
N THR A 58 9.58 9.69 24.89
CA THR A 58 10.57 8.67 25.29
C THR A 58 11.24 9.03 26.61
N THR A 59 12.03 8.11 27.18
CA THR A 59 12.73 8.28 28.46
C THR A 59 14.19 8.67 28.29
N ALA A 60 14.64 9.68 29.03
CA ALA A 60 16.02 10.20 29.05
C ALA A 60 16.51 10.45 30.48
N ASN A 61 17.81 10.75 30.61
CA ASN A 61 18.36 11.31 31.84
C ASN A 61 18.27 12.84 31.78
N VAL A 62 17.33 13.46 32.49
CA VAL A 62 17.13 14.92 32.48
C VAL A 62 17.80 15.54 33.71
N GLU A 63 18.82 16.39 33.48
CA GLU A 63 19.51 17.13 34.55
C GLU A 63 18.81 18.46 34.88
N ILE A 64 18.21 19.09 33.87
CA ILE A 64 17.49 20.37 33.99
C ILE A 64 16.31 20.33 33.03
N SER A 65 15.10 20.55 33.54
CA SER A 65 13.86 20.62 32.75
C SER A 65 13.82 21.80 31.76
N GLY A 66 12.82 21.82 30.89
CA GLY A 66 12.49 22.95 30.02
C GLY A 66 12.15 22.56 28.58
N GLN A 67 12.16 23.54 27.69
CA GLN A 67 11.64 23.40 26.32
C GLN A 67 12.41 24.22 25.28
N VAL A 68 12.35 23.81 24.01
CA VAL A 68 12.93 24.52 22.86
C VAL A 68 12.23 24.13 21.55
N ALA A 69 12.01 25.08 20.65
CA ALA A 69 11.54 24.80 19.28
C ALA A 69 12.72 24.83 18.30
N LEU A 70 13.12 23.70 17.73
CA LEU A 70 14.32 23.55 16.88
C LEU A 70 13.96 23.20 15.43
N PRO A 71 14.68 23.73 14.41
CA PRO A 71 14.42 23.44 12.99
C PRO A 71 14.40 21.94 12.69
N ALA A 72 13.22 21.42 12.35
CA ALA A 72 12.90 20.00 12.46
C ALA A 72 13.81 19.13 11.59
N LYS A 73 14.04 19.55 10.34
CA LYS A 73 14.91 18.84 9.41
C LYS A 73 16.37 18.84 9.88
N LEU A 74 16.91 20.00 10.29
CA LEU A 74 18.31 20.09 10.74
C LEU A 74 18.55 19.26 12.00
N LEU A 75 17.60 19.24 12.93
CA LEU A 75 17.69 18.44 14.14
C LEU A 75 17.66 16.93 13.83
N THR A 76 16.70 16.47 13.03
CA THR A 76 16.57 15.05 12.66
C THR A 76 17.75 14.58 11.82
N ASP A 77 18.16 15.36 10.81
CA ASP A 77 19.36 15.07 9.99
C ASP A 77 20.62 14.99 10.87
N THR A 78 20.76 15.86 11.88
CA THR A 78 21.90 15.86 12.81
C THR A 78 21.92 14.59 13.67
N VAL A 79 20.80 14.26 14.32
CA VAL A 79 20.70 13.11 15.24
C VAL A 79 20.89 11.79 14.49
N ASN A 80 20.46 11.69 13.24
CA ASN A 80 20.63 10.49 12.42
C ASN A 80 22.07 10.24 11.91
N ASN A 81 22.93 11.25 11.95
CA ASN A 81 24.33 11.14 11.51
C ASN A 81 25.34 10.90 12.65
N VAL A 82 24.89 10.87 13.92
CA VAL A 82 25.74 10.57 15.09
C VAL A 82 25.41 9.17 15.67
N ARG A 83 26.15 8.73 16.71
CA ARG A 83 26.01 7.39 17.31
C ARG A 83 26.27 7.41 18.82
N GLY A 84 25.56 6.53 19.55
CA GLY A 84 25.66 6.37 20.99
C GLY A 84 24.93 7.47 21.77
N GLU A 85 25.41 7.75 22.97
CA GLU A 85 24.85 8.77 23.85
C GLU A 85 25.04 10.20 23.32
N ILE A 86 24.00 11.02 23.47
CA ILE A 86 23.95 12.43 23.07
C ILE A 86 23.50 13.27 24.28
N THR A 87 24.23 14.34 24.58
CA THR A 87 23.80 15.38 25.54
C THR A 87 23.29 16.60 24.79
N LEU A 88 22.09 17.07 25.14
CA LEU A 88 21.49 18.31 24.65
C LEU A 88 21.48 19.34 25.79
N GLU A 89 22.17 20.47 25.57
CA GLU A 89 22.15 21.63 26.47
C GLU A 89 21.48 22.80 25.76
N VAL A 90 20.53 23.49 26.42
CA VAL A 90 19.83 24.65 25.84
C VAL A 90 19.93 25.88 26.72
N GLU A 91 20.47 26.94 26.12
CA GLU A 91 20.59 28.28 26.70
C GLU A 91 20.18 29.32 25.63
N ASN A 92 19.34 30.30 25.99
CA ASN A 92 18.97 31.43 25.13
C ASN A 92 18.55 31.03 23.69
N GLN A 93 17.64 30.03 23.58
CA GLN A 93 17.16 29.41 22.32
C GLN A 93 18.22 28.66 21.49
N ALA A 94 19.50 28.66 21.88
CA ALA A 94 20.53 27.85 21.23
C ALA A 94 20.61 26.47 21.88
N CYS A 95 20.57 25.41 21.07
CA CYS A 95 20.81 24.05 21.52
C CYS A 95 22.19 23.59 21.10
N ILE A 96 23.02 23.21 22.07
CA ILE A 96 24.30 22.52 21.84
C ILE A 96 24.03 21.03 21.93
N ILE A 97 24.37 20.30 20.86
CA ILE A 97 24.20 18.85 20.77
C ILE A 97 25.60 18.23 20.79
N THR A 98 25.96 17.63 21.92
CA THR A 98 27.27 17.02 22.15
C THR A 98 27.16 15.50 22.01
N HIS A 99 28.13 14.90 21.34
CA HIS A 99 28.22 13.47 21.04
C HIS A 99 29.69 13.02 21.07
N ASN A 100 29.94 11.72 20.96
CA ASN A 100 31.28 11.12 21.14
C ASN A 100 32.44 11.75 20.31
N SER A 101 32.12 12.37 19.17
CA SER A 101 33.08 12.88 18.18
C SER A 101 33.13 14.41 18.11
N GLY A 102 32.34 15.12 18.92
CA GLY A 102 32.32 16.58 18.93
C GLY A 102 30.99 17.19 19.38
N LYS A 103 30.73 18.41 18.95
CA LYS A 103 29.47 19.13 19.22
C LYS A 103 29.06 20.01 18.05
N CYS A 104 27.75 20.13 17.83
CA CYS A 104 27.17 21.16 16.96
C CYS A 104 26.28 22.10 17.77
N ARG A 105 25.88 23.23 17.16
CA ARG A 105 24.99 24.22 17.77
C ARG A 105 23.89 24.60 16.81
N LEU A 106 22.66 24.26 17.15
CA LEU A 106 21.45 24.72 16.44
C LEU A 106 20.91 25.98 17.12
N ILE A 107 20.23 26.83 16.34
CA ILE A 107 19.48 27.98 16.84
C ILE A 107 18.00 27.66 16.65
N GLY A 108 17.24 27.70 17.75
CA GLY A 108 15.79 27.51 17.76
C GLY A 108 15.01 28.82 17.69
N GLY A 109 13.69 28.70 17.62
CA GLY A 109 12.75 29.76 17.95
C GLY A 109 12.31 29.70 19.42
N LYS A 110 11.42 30.60 19.83
CA LYS A 110 10.82 30.53 21.17
C LYS A 110 9.85 29.36 21.23
N SER A 111 9.90 28.59 22.32
CA SER A 111 8.89 27.59 22.65
C SER A 111 7.48 28.19 22.70
N ASP A 112 7.37 29.41 23.20
CA ASP A 112 6.10 30.06 23.55
C ASP A 112 5.38 30.62 22.31
N GLU A 113 6.04 30.59 21.15
CA GLU A 113 5.47 30.88 19.83
C GLU A 113 4.96 29.60 19.14
N PHE A 114 5.26 28.40 19.69
CA PHE A 114 4.83 27.13 19.14
C PHE A 114 3.36 26.81 19.51
N PRO A 115 2.53 26.29 18.58
CA PRO A 115 1.13 26.01 18.87
C PRO A 115 0.92 24.98 19.98
N THR A 116 0.02 25.27 20.92
CA THR A 116 -0.46 24.30 21.91
C THR A 116 -1.13 23.10 21.24
N LEU A 117 -0.96 21.90 21.81
CA LEU A 117 -1.66 20.70 21.37
C LEU A 117 -3.19 20.96 21.30
N PRO A 118 -3.85 20.69 20.16
CA PRO A 118 -5.31 20.78 20.09
C PRO A 118 -5.94 19.79 21.07
N LYS A 119 -7.02 20.18 21.74
CA LYS A 119 -7.81 19.29 22.61
C LYS A 119 -9.23 19.21 22.07
N GLY A 120 -9.75 17.99 21.95
CA GLY A 120 -11.16 17.75 21.70
C GLY A 120 -11.96 17.94 22.98
N GLU A 121 -13.11 18.60 22.89
CA GLU A 121 -14.10 18.63 23.97
C GLU A 121 -14.99 17.38 23.89
N ASN A 122 -15.35 16.81 25.05
CA ASN A 122 -16.24 15.65 25.20
C ASN A 122 -16.08 14.53 24.15
N PRO A 123 -14.87 13.98 23.93
CA PRO A 123 -14.63 13.02 22.86
C PRO A 123 -15.39 11.71 23.06
N THR A 124 -15.93 11.17 21.97
CA THR A 124 -16.42 9.79 21.89
C THR A 124 -15.23 8.84 21.73
N GLU A 125 -15.12 7.85 22.61
CA GLU A 125 -14.05 6.84 22.60
C GLU A 125 -14.40 5.66 21.68
N ILE A 126 -13.63 5.47 20.61
CA ILE A 126 -13.86 4.46 19.58
C ILE A 126 -12.81 3.35 19.70
N ASN A 127 -13.25 2.17 20.15
CA ASN A 127 -12.38 1.02 20.38
C ASN A 127 -12.20 0.20 19.08
N LEU A 128 -11.07 0.39 18.40
CA LEU A 128 -10.66 -0.35 17.20
C LEU A 128 -9.17 -0.70 17.28
N SER A 129 -8.84 -2.00 17.34
CA SER A 129 -7.44 -2.42 17.49
C SER A 129 -6.55 -1.94 16.35
N ALA A 130 -5.30 -1.57 16.67
CA ALA A 130 -4.39 -0.90 15.72
C ALA A 130 -4.17 -1.73 14.44
N LYS A 131 -4.14 -3.07 14.56
CA LYS A 131 -4.10 -4.00 13.43
C LYS A 131 -5.37 -4.00 12.55
N LYS A 132 -6.58 -3.89 13.13
CA LYS A 132 -7.81 -3.71 12.34
C LYS A 132 -7.78 -2.35 11.62
N LEU A 133 -7.33 -1.30 12.29
CA LEU A 133 -7.20 0.05 11.74
C LEU A 133 -6.19 0.11 10.58
N GLN A 134 -4.96 -0.42 10.75
CA GLN A 134 -3.94 -0.46 9.70
C GLN A 134 -4.45 -1.18 8.45
N ALA A 135 -5.07 -2.36 8.60
CA ALA A 135 -5.64 -3.09 7.47
C ALA A 135 -6.79 -2.32 6.77
N ALA A 136 -7.52 -1.48 7.50
CA ALA A 136 -8.51 -0.57 6.93
C ALA A 136 -7.86 0.56 6.10
N LEU A 137 -6.76 1.13 6.61
CA LEU A 137 -6.02 2.20 5.93
C LEU A 137 -5.31 1.69 4.66
N GLU A 138 -4.57 0.59 4.76
CA GLU A 138 -3.97 -0.10 3.60
C GLU A 138 -5.04 -0.49 2.58
N GLY A 139 -6.18 -1.00 3.04
CA GLY A 139 -7.28 -1.42 2.20
C GLY A 139 -8.12 -0.29 1.58
N THR A 140 -7.92 0.99 1.97
CA THR A 140 -8.74 2.12 1.50
C THR A 140 -7.99 3.37 1.04
N LEU A 141 -6.83 3.73 1.58
CA LEU A 141 -6.24 5.08 1.40
C LEU A 141 -5.99 5.46 -0.07
N TYR A 142 -5.58 4.49 -0.88
CA TYR A 142 -5.26 4.69 -2.30
C TYR A 142 -6.44 5.16 -3.17
N CYS A 143 -7.69 5.07 -2.70
CA CYS A 143 -8.86 5.61 -3.42
C CYS A 143 -9.26 7.03 -3.01
N ALA A 144 -8.57 7.66 -2.05
CA ALA A 144 -8.81 9.05 -1.71
C ALA A 144 -8.44 9.96 -2.89
N SER A 145 -9.20 11.04 -3.08
CA SER A 145 -9.00 11.98 -4.17
C SER A 145 -7.80 12.89 -3.94
N SER A 146 -7.06 13.22 -5.00
CA SER A 146 -6.10 14.33 -5.04
C SER A 146 -6.74 15.66 -5.47
N ASP A 147 -8.01 15.65 -5.87
CA ASP A 147 -8.78 16.84 -6.26
C ASP A 147 -9.23 17.63 -5.02
N GLU A 148 -8.45 18.66 -4.67
CA GLU A 148 -8.75 19.55 -3.54
C GLU A 148 -9.98 20.47 -3.78
N THR A 149 -10.59 20.49 -4.97
CA THR A 149 -11.90 21.16 -5.16
C THR A 149 -13.05 20.39 -4.49
N LYS A 150 -12.86 19.09 -4.21
CA LYS A 150 -13.80 18.22 -3.50
C LYS A 150 -13.18 17.72 -2.20
N LEU A 151 -12.82 18.63 -1.31
CA LEU A 151 -12.09 18.37 -0.05
C LEU A 151 -12.55 17.11 0.69
N VAL A 152 -13.87 16.90 0.83
CA VAL A 152 -14.44 15.72 1.51
C VAL A 152 -13.97 14.38 0.90
N LEU A 153 -13.70 14.30 -0.40
CA LEU A 153 -13.19 13.10 -1.08
C LEU A 153 -11.67 12.89 -0.90
N THR A 154 -10.94 13.89 -0.39
CA THR A 154 -9.50 13.75 -0.09
C THR A 154 -9.21 12.97 1.19
N GLY A 155 -10.26 12.49 1.86
CA GLY A 155 -10.19 11.69 3.08
C GLY A 155 -10.84 10.31 2.97
N VAL A 156 -10.62 9.52 4.01
CA VAL A 156 -11.36 8.27 4.26
C VAL A 156 -12.53 8.59 5.18
N ASN A 157 -13.72 8.18 4.79
CA ASN A 157 -14.93 8.28 5.58
C ASN A 157 -15.09 7.03 6.44
N PHE A 158 -15.30 7.24 7.73
CA PHE A 158 -15.60 6.20 8.71
C PHE A 158 -17.06 6.34 9.12
N LYS A 159 -17.79 5.23 9.16
CA LYS A 159 -19.11 5.14 9.77
C LYS A 159 -19.18 3.98 10.75
N ILE A 160 -19.86 4.18 11.87
CA ILE A 160 -20.16 3.14 12.87
C ILE A 160 -21.67 3.15 13.11
N ASP A 161 -22.26 1.97 13.09
CA ASP A 161 -23.67 1.71 13.35
C ASP A 161 -23.78 0.48 14.27
N THR A 162 -24.21 0.69 15.50
CA THR A 162 -24.22 -0.32 16.58
C THR A 162 -22.81 -0.89 16.83
N ASN A 163 -22.48 -2.09 16.33
CA ASN A 163 -21.15 -2.70 16.38
C ASN A 163 -20.50 -2.87 14.99
N LYS A 164 -21.17 -2.44 13.91
CA LYS A 164 -20.65 -2.53 12.54
C LYS A 164 -19.94 -1.25 12.19
N TRP A 165 -18.80 -1.37 11.52
CA TRP A 165 -18.07 -0.21 11.01
C TRP A 165 -17.68 -0.39 9.55
N GLN A 166 -17.55 0.74 8.86
CA GLN A 166 -17.03 0.83 7.51
C GLN A 166 -16.03 1.99 7.39
N ALA A 167 -14.91 1.75 6.72
CA ALA A 167 -14.00 2.78 6.22
C ALA A 167 -14.06 2.78 4.68
N ALA A 168 -14.12 3.94 4.05
CA ALA A 168 -14.21 4.03 2.60
C ALA A 168 -13.59 5.30 2.01
N SER A 169 -13.07 5.21 0.79
CA SER A 169 -12.63 6.37 0.02
C SER A 169 -12.93 6.23 -1.48
N THR A 170 -13.18 7.35 -2.16
CA THR A 170 -13.45 7.37 -3.61
C THR A 170 -13.00 8.67 -4.28
N ASN A 171 -12.58 8.55 -5.54
CA ASN A 171 -12.23 9.67 -6.43
C ASN A 171 -13.28 9.90 -7.55
N SER A 172 -14.51 9.37 -7.40
CA SER A 172 -15.57 9.30 -8.42
C SER A 172 -15.42 8.24 -9.51
N HIS A 173 -14.23 7.69 -9.76
CA HIS A 173 -14.00 6.65 -10.79
C HIS A 173 -13.71 5.26 -10.20
N LYS A 174 -13.21 5.23 -8.97
CA LYS A 174 -12.98 4.03 -8.17
C LYS A 174 -13.38 4.27 -6.72
N LEU A 175 -13.73 3.21 -6.00
CA LEU A 175 -14.13 3.21 -4.60
C LEU A 175 -13.46 2.03 -3.90
N ALA A 176 -12.80 2.28 -2.78
CA ALA A 176 -12.39 1.24 -1.84
C ALA A 176 -13.25 1.32 -0.58
N LEU A 177 -13.73 0.17 -0.12
CA LEU A 177 -14.55 -0.01 1.06
C LEU A 177 -13.98 -1.18 1.87
N VAL A 178 -13.74 -0.96 3.16
CA VAL A 178 -13.42 -2.02 4.14
C VAL A 178 -14.49 -2.00 5.22
N THR A 179 -14.99 -3.16 5.60
CA THR A 179 -16.00 -3.31 6.65
C THR A 179 -15.60 -4.36 7.68
N GLY A 180 -16.10 -4.21 8.89
CA GLY A 180 -15.86 -5.16 9.98
C GLY A 180 -16.77 -4.92 11.18
N THR A 181 -16.49 -5.63 12.26
CA THR A 181 -17.15 -5.43 13.56
C THR A 181 -16.17 -4.85 14.59
N LEU A 182 -16.71 -3.95 15.41
CA LEU A 182 -16.12 -3.52 16.66
C LEU A 182 -16.45 -4.55 17.74
N ASP A 183 -15.64 -4.54 18.79
CA ASP A 183 -15.81 -5.43 19.94
C ASP A 183 -16.60 -4.71 21.06
N SER A 184 -17.19 -3.56 20.73
CA SER A 184 -18.03 -2.68 21.57
C SER A 184 -19.25 -2.20 20.75
N GLU A 185 -20.33 -1.81 21.43
CA GLU A 185 -21.56 -1.29 20.82
C GLU A 185 -21.73 0.21 21.10
N TYR A 186 -22.22 0.94 20.09
CA TYR A 186 -22.44 2.39 20.11
C TYR A 186 -23.92 2.69 19.87
N SER A 187 -24.55 3.48 20.74
CA SER A 187 -25.98 3.82 20.67
C SER A 187 -26.34 4.69 19.47
N ASP A 188 -25.44 5.62 19.12
CA ASP A 188 -25.69 6.68 18.16
C ASP A 188 -24.82 6.48 16.91
N PRO A 189 -25.35 6.73 15.70
CA PRO A 189 -24.64 6.48 14.45
C PRO A 189 -23.52 7.52 14.22
N ILE A 190 -22.27 7.07 14.27
CA ILE A 190 -21.09 7.91 14.07
C ILE A 190 -20.74 7.96 12.58
N ASN A 191 -20.44 9.15 12.06
CA ASN A 191 -20.05 9.36 10.65
C ASN A 191 -19.11 10.56 10.53
N PHE A 192 -17.83 10.33 10.21
CA PHE A 192 -16.81 11.37 10.09
C PHE A 192 -15.85 11.08 8.94
N THR A 193 -15.08 12.07 8.51
CA THR A 193 -14.10 11.93 7.41
C THR A 193 -12.76 12.52 7.83
N VAL A 194 -11.70 11.74 7.74
CA VAL A 194 -10.33 12.15 8.16
C VAL A 194 -9.47 12.37 6.91
N PRO A 195 -8.67 13.45 6.83
CA PRO A 195 -7.78 13.71 5.69
C PRO A 195 -6.85 12.53 5.37
N GLY A 196 -6.82 12.11 4.09
CA GLY A 196 -5.98 10.99 3.66
C GLY A 196 -4.49 11.24 3.89
N LYS A 197 -4.06 12.52 3.87
CA LYS A 197 -2.71 12.94 4.26
C LYS A 197 -2.41 12.57 5.73
N SER A 198 -3.27 12.94 6.68
CA SER A 198 -3.11 12.59 8.10
C SER A 198 -3.13 11.08 8.36
N LEU A 199 -4.02 10.36 7.68
CA LEU A 199 -4.10 8.90 7.79
C LEU A 199 -2.90 8.19 7.14
N SER A 200 -2.27 8.78 6.12
CA SER A 200 -1.03 8.25 5.53
C SER A 200 0.14 8.31 6.51
N GLU A 201 0.24 9.36 7.33
CA GLU A 201 1.24 9.45 8.39
C GLU A 201 0.92 8.49 9.55
N LEU A 202 -0.36 8.35 9.92
CA LEU A 202 -0.82 7.35 10.88
C LEU A 202 -0.46 5.92 10.44
N ASN A 203 -0.62 5.60 9.15
CA ASN A 203 -0.30 4.27 8.63
C ASN A 203 1.21 3.95 8.71
N LYS A 204 2.09 4.95 8.57
CA LYS A 204 3.53 4.78 8.79
C LYS A 204 3.82 4.42 10.25
N ILE A 205 3.29 5.21 11.19
CA ILE A 205 3.43 4.98 12.63
C ILE A 205 2.93 3.59 13.02
N LEU A 206 1.75 3.18 12.53
CA LEU A 206 1.20 1.83 12.74
C LEU A 206 2.14 0.74 12.19
N SER A 207 2.69 0.92 11.00
CA SER A 207 3.61 -0.06 10.38
C SER A 207 4.97 -0.18 11.07
N GLN A 208 5.39 0.83 11.83
CA GLN A 208 6.65 0.85 12.59
C GLN A 208 6.49 0.41 14.05
N SER A 209 5.26 0.45 14.59
CA SER A 209 4.98 0.14 16.00
C SER A 209 5.16 -1.35 16.29
N ALA A 210 6.04 -1.71 17.23
CA ALA A 210 6.21 -3.10 17.65
C ALA A 210 4.97 -3.65 18.39
N ASP A 211 4.25 -2.79 19.12
CA ASP A 211 2.99 -3.11 19.78
C ASP A 211 1.80 -2.51 19.02
N THR A 212 1.26 -3.28 18.07
CA THR A 212 0.04 -2.94 17.32
C THR A 212 -1.25 -3.41 18.01
N SER A 213 -1.21 -3.73 19.31
CA SER A 213 -2.41 -4.20 20.02
C SER A 213 -3.35 -3.05 20.39
N VAL A 214 -2.81 -1.93 20.89
CA VAL A 214 -3.59 -0.78 21.40
C VAL A 214 -3.47 0.43 20.48
N CYS A 215 -4.62 0.92 20.01
CA CYS A 215 -4.79 2.28 19.53
C CYS A 215 -6.14 2.77 20.06
N ASN A 216 -6.13 3.80 20.89
CA ASN A 216 -7.36 4.48 21.30
C ASN A 216 -7.70 5.57 20.26
N ILE A 217 -8.98 5.80 20.00
CA ILE A 217 -9.46 6.77 19.03
C ILE A 217 -10.46 7.69 19.73
N LEU A 218 -10.09 8.96 19.90
CA LEU A 218 -10.91 9.96 20.57
C LEU A 218 -11.47 10.93 19.53
N LEU A 219 -12.78 10.87 19.30
CA LEU A 219 -13.49 11.67 18.29
C LEU A 219 -14.27 12.82 18.92
N SER A 220 -13.94 14.06 18.55
CA SER A 220 -14.75 15.26 18.83
C SER A 220 -15.16 15.95 17.51
N ASP A 221 -16.15 16.85 17.57
CA ASP A 221 -16.80 17.53 16.44
C ASP A 221 -15.90 17.99 15.27
N ARG A 222 -14.65 18.40 15.58
CA ARG A 222 -13.69 18.93 14.60
C ARG A 222 -12.35 18.20 14.56
N THR A 223 -12.09 17.26 15.47
CA THR A 223 -10.77 16.66 15.66
C THR A 223 -10.87 15.20 16.08
N ILE A 224 -9.94 14.41 15.56
CA ILE A 224 -9.73 13.01 15.97
C ILE A 224 -8.30 12.86 16.51
N GLU A 225 -8.15 12.30 17.71
CA GLU A 225 -6.86 11.83 18.23
C GLU A 225 -6.78 10.30 18.08
N PHE A 226 -5.66 9.81 17.56
CA PHE A 226 -5.25 8.41 17.61
C PHE A 226 -4.12 8.29 18.65
N SER A 227 -4.40 7.65 19.78
CA SER A 227 -3.47 7.46 20.89
C SER A 227 -2.88 6.05 20.87
N LEU A 228 -1.59 5.95 20.54
CA LEU A 228 -0.75 4.76 20.73
C LEU A 228 0.07 4.95 22.03
N PRO A 229 0.68 3.89 22.62
CA PRO A 229 1.30 3.96 23.95
C PRO A 229 2.29 5.11 24.16
N ASN A 230 3.12 5.43 23.16
CA ASN A 230 4.13 6.50 23.21
C ASN A 230 3.85 7.67 22.23
N THR A 231 2.73 7.65 21.48
CA THR A 231 2.52 8.56 20.34
C THR A 231 1.05 8.91 20.17
N LYS A 232 0.75 10.21 20.10
CA LYS A 232 -0.57 10.78 19.81
C LYS A 232 -0.54 11.47 18.45
N LEU A 233 -1.43 11.07 17.54
CA LEU A 233 -1.65 11.75 16.26
C LEU A 233 -3.01 12.44 16.29
N ILE A 234 -3.03 13.77 16.22
CA ILE A 234 -4.24 14.60 16.26
C ILE A 234 -4.46 15.20 14.87
N SER A 235 -5.64 14.98 14.28
CA SER A 235 -6.00 15.45 12.94
C SER A 235 -7.31 16.23 12.98
N ARG A 236 -7.41 17.32 12.20
CA ARG A 236 -8.68 17.99 11.92
C ARG A 236 -9.53 17.16 10.96
N LEU A 237 -10.83 17.04 11.26
CA LEU A 237 -11.79 16.38 10.39
C LEU A 237 -12.08 17.22 9.12
N LEU A 238 -12.53 16.56 8.06
CA LEU A 238 -13.04 17.20 6.85
C LEU A 238 -14.55 17.47 6.99
N GLU A 239 -14.95 18.71 6.77
CA GLU A 239 -16.36 19.13 6.77
C GLU A 239 -17.07 18.73 5.45
N GLY A 240 -18.37 18.42 5.54
CA GLY A 240 -19.24 18.09 4.40
C GLY A 240 -19.85 16.67 4.43
N GLU A 241 -20.94 16.44 3.68
CA GLU A 241 -21.54 15.11 3.56
C GLU A 241 -20.71 14.22 2.61
N TYR A 242 -20.21 13.09 3.11
CA TYR A 242 -19.57 12.08 2.27
C TYR A 242 -20.62 11.34 1.41
N PRO A 243 -20.38 11.11 0.10
CA PRO A 243 -21.35 10.45 -0.77
C PRO A 243 -21.91 9.12 -0.25
N LYS A 244 -23.16 8.82 -0.66
CA LYS A 244 -23.90 7.62 -0.27
C LYS A 244 -23.43 6.38 -1.05
N ILE A 245 -22.16 6.02 -0.88
CA ILE A 245 -21.44 4.95 -1.59
C ILE A 245 -22.19 3.60 -1.63
N ASN A 246 -23.00 3.28 -0.62
CA ASN A 246 -23.77 2.04 -0.56
C ASN A 246 -24.92 1.96 -1.60
N SER A 247 -25.20 3.03 -2.36
CA SER A 247 -26.06 2.99 -3.55
C SER A 247 -25.30 2.82 -4.87
N LEU A 248 -23.96 2.83 -4.85
CA LEU A 248 -23.12 2.56 -6.03
C LEU A 248 -22.78 1.08 -6.18
N ILE A 249 -22.91 0.31 -5.09
CA ILE A 249 -22.58 -1.11 -4.99
C ILE A 249 -23.82 -1.96 -5.36
N PRO A 250 -23.79 -2.79 -6.42
CA PRO A 250 -24.88 -3.71 -6.72
C PRO A 250 -25.10 -4.73 -5.60
N ARG A 251 -26.36 -5.14 -5.38
CA ARG A 251 -26.75 -6.10 -4.33
C ARG A 251 -26.75 -7.56 -4.78
N SER A 252 -26.52 -7.79 -6.07
CA SER A 252 -26.50 -9.10 -6.73
C SER A 252 -25.58 -9.03 -7.96
N PHE A 253 -25.03 -10.18 -8.34
CA PHE A 253 -24.09 -10.29 -9.46
C PHE A 253 -24.51 -11.46 -10.36
N GLU A 254 -24.57 -11.19 -11.66
CA GLU A 254 -24.86 -12.16 -12.72
C GLU A 254 -23.61 -12.99 -13.08
N TYR A 255 -22.43 -12.45 -12.77
CA TYR A 255 -21.13 -13.05 -13.03
C TYR A 255 -20.21 -12.92 -11.81
N GLU A 256 -19.66 -14.05 -11.36
CA GLU A 256 -18.50 -14.09 -10.44
C GLU A 256 -17.36 -14.94 -11.04
N PHE A 257 -16.15 -14.39 -11.05
CA PHE A 257 -14.95 -15.00 -11.63
C PHE A 257 -13.82 -15.05 -10.61
N THR A 258 -13.27 -16.23 -10.32
CA THR A 258 -12.15 -16.39 -9.39
C THR A 258 -10.82 -16.43 -10.14
N LEU A 259 -9.84 -15.64 -9.70
CA LEU A 259 -8.53 -15.51 -10.36
C LEU A 259 -7.38 -15.59 -9.35
N GLU A 260 -6.19 -15.95 -9.83
CA GLU A 260 -4.93 -15.71 -9.10
C GLU A 260 -4.51 -14.24 -9.28
N ARG A 261 -4.31 -13.54 -8.16
CA ARG A 261 -4.19 -12.07 -8.12
C ARG A 261 -2.94 -11.56 -8.83
N LYS A 262 -1.77 -12.17 -8.60
CA LYS A 262 -0.49 -11.71 -9.13
C LYS A 262 -0.40 -11.97 -10.64
N GLY A 263 -0.98 -13.08 -11.11
CA GLY A 263 -1.14 -13.40 -12.53
C GLY A 263 -1.99 -12.37 -13.26
N PHE A 264 -3.15 -12.00 -12.70
CA PHE A 264 -4.00 -10.95 -13.25
C PHE A 264 -3.33 -9.56 -13.21
N GLU A 265 -2.71 -9.19 -12.08
CA GLU A 265 -1.91 -7.96 -11.96
C GLU A 265 -0.75 -7.92 -12.99
N SER A 266 -0.13 -9.08 -13.29
CA SER A 266 0.98 -9.19 -14.23
C SER A 266 0.54 -9.12 -15.69
N ALA A 267 -0.58 -9.74 -16.06
CA ALA A 267 -1.15 -9.60 -17.40
C ALA A 267 -1.59 -8.15 -17.67
N LEU A 268 -2.26 -7.51 -16.69
CA LEU A 268 -2.59 -6.09 -16.76
C LEU A 268 -1.34 -5.20 -16.94
N LYS A 269 -0.25 -5.47 -16.21
CA LYS A 269 1.04 -4.77 -16.41
C LYS A 269 1.59 -4.96 -17.82
N ARG A 270 1.57 -6.18 -18.36
CA ARG A 270 2.09 -6.46 -19.71
C ARG A 270 1.32 -5.71 -20.80
N VAL A 271 -0.02 -5.73 -20.78
CA VAL A 271 -0.81 -4.93 -21.73
C VAL A 271 -0.66 -3.42 -21.49
N SER A 272 -0.42 -2.96 -20.25
CA SER A 272 -0.32 -1.53 -19.93
C SER A 272 0.77 -0.76 -20.71
N TYR A 273 1.81 -1.46 -21.19
CA TYR A 273 2.89 -0.87 -21.98
C TYR A 273 2.46 -0.44 -23.40
N LEU A 274 1.41 -1.05 -23.95
CA LEU A 274 0.89 -0.77 -25.30
C LEU A 274 -0.42 0.07 -25.28
N ALA A 275 -0.96 0.35 -24.10
CA ALA A 275 -2.22 1.06 -23.95
C ALA A 275 -2.11 2.57 -24.25
N GLU A 276 -3.17 3.18 -24.79
CA GLU A 276 -3.19 4.62 -25.12
C GLU A 276 -2.88 5.48 -23.89
N ARG A 277 -1.83 6.31 -23.97
CA ARG A 277 -1.24 7.02 -22.82
C ARG A 277 -2.20 7.89 -22.02
N LYS A 278 -3.30 8.37 -22.62
CA LYS A 278 -4.30 9.23 -21.96
C LYS A 278 -5.44 8.46 -21.29
N GLN A 279 -5.94 7.41 -21.92
CA GLN A 279 -7.15 6.69 -21.47
C GLN A 279 -6.83 5.37 -20.76
N LYS A 280 -5.74 4.70 -21.16
CA LYS A 280 -5.28 3.41 -20.61
C LYS A 280 -6.39 2.38 -20.41
N VAL A 281 -7.21 2.17 -21.43
CA VAL A 281 -8.33 1.21 -21.38
C VAL A 281 -7.84 -0.19 -21.73
N VAL A 282 -8.17 -1.16 -20.91
CA VAL A 282 -8.21 -2.58 -21.28
C VAL A 282 -9.66 -2.97 -21.53
N LYS A 283 -9.91 -3.64 -22.66
CA LYS A 283 -11.12 -4.43 -22.84
C LYS A 283 -10.83 -5.81 -22.28
N ILE A 284 -11.64 -6.30 -21.36
CA ILE A 284 -11.54 -7.68 -20.87
C ILE A 284 -12.72 -8.45 -21.45
N LEU A 285 -12.46 -9.57 -22.10
CA LEU A 285 -13.44 -10.56 -22.50
C LEU A 285 -13.39 -11.71 -21.48
N TRP A 286 -14.53 -12.01 -20.86
CA TRP A 286 -14.68 -13.11 -19.92
C TRP A 286 -15.28 -14.30 -20.68
N GLU A 287 -14.46 -15.32 -20.91
CA GLU A 287 -14.78 -16.49 -21.74
C GLU A 287 -15.10 -17.67 -20.82
N LEU A 288 -16.40 -17.91 -20.63
CA LEU A 288 -16.92 -18.82 -19.61
C LEU A 288 -16.60 -20.29 -19.96
N GLU A 289 -16.85 -20.70 -21.20
CA GLU A 289 -16.53 -22.06 -21.70
C GLU A 289 -15.03 -22.36 -21.70
N ALA A 290 -14.20 -21.38 -22.05
CA ALA A 290 -12.74 -21.49 -22.05
C ALA A 290 -12.13 -21.36 -20.64
N THR A 291 -12.92 -20.97 -19.63
CA THR A 291 -12.47 -20.60 -18.29
C THR A 291 -11.33 -19.57 -18.29
N GLN A 292 -11.41 -18.57 -19.17
CA GLN A 292 -10.32 -17.65 -19.48
C GLN A 292 -10.78 -16.19 -19.48
N ALA A 293 -9.94 -15.28 -18.99
CA ALA A 293 -10.09 -13.84 -19.14
C ALA A 293 -9.06 -13.35 -20.17
N THR A 294 -9.52 -12.85 -21.31
CA THR A 294 -8.67 -12.32 -22.39
C THR A 294 -8.64 -10.81 -22.32
N LEU A 295 -7.43 -10.24 -22.18
CA LEU A 295 -7.17 -8.82 -22.01
C LEU A 295 -6.69 -8.24 -23.34
N TYR A 296 -7.29 -7.14 -23.78
CA TYR A 296 -6.93 -6.44 -25.02
C TYR A 296 -6.79 -4.94 -24.82
N THR A 297 -5.79 -4.33 -25.44
CA THR A 297 -5.66 -2.86 -25.58
C THR A 297 -5.10 -2.50 -26.95
N GLU A 298 -5.43 -1.31 -27.43
CA GLU A 298 -5.05 -0.77 -28.74
C GLU A 298 -4.69 0.72 -28.61
N ALA A 299 -3.62 1.15 -29.29
CA ALA A 299 -3.18 2.54 -29.39
C ALA A 299 -2.68 2.84 -30.81
N THR A 300 -3.30 3.79 -31.51
CA THR A 300 -3.07 4.05 -32.93
C THR A 300 -1.63 4.43 -33.29
N ASP A 301 -0.86 4.95 -32.32
CA ASP A 301 0.52 5.39 -32.44
C ASP A 301 1.57 4.39 -31.89
N ILE A 302 1.14 3.26 -31.31
CA ILE A 302 2.03 2.28 -30.65
C ILE A 302 1.81 0.85 -31.17
N GLY A 303 0.56 0.45 -31.41
CA GLY A 303 0.16 -0.92 -31.75
C GLY A 303 -0.91 -1.45 -30.79
N ASP A 304 -1.04 -2.77 -30.69
CA ASP A 304 -1.98 -3.45 -29.81
C ASP A 304 -1.30 -4.54 -28.95
N ALA A 305 -2.00 -5.01 -27.93
CA ALA A 305 -1.57 -6.16 -27.13
C ALA A 305 -2.76 -7.04 -26.73
N VAL A 306 -2.58 -8.35 -26.88
CA VAL A 306 -3.45 -9.40 -26.33
C VAL A 306 -2.68 -10.17 -25.26
N ASP A 307 -3.32 -10.42 -24.12
CA ASP A 307 -2.82 -11.26 -23.03
C ASP A 307 -4.00 -12.05 -22.43
N SER A 308 -3.74 -13.07 -21.62
CA SER A 308 -4.84 -13.84 -21.01
C SER A 308 -4.47 -14.50 -19.68
N VAL A 309 -5.49 -14.78 -18.88
CA VAL A 309 -5.37 -15.36 -17.53
C VAL A 309 -6.45 -16.43 -17.35
N LEU A 310 -6.08 -17.59 -16.80
CA LEU A 310 -7.04 -18.65 -16.48
C LEU A 310 -7.83 -18.31 -15.22
N MET A 311 -9.14 -18.58 -15.25
CA MET A 311 -10.05 -18.48 -14.13
C MET A 311 -10.04 -19.80 -13.34
N LYS A 312 -9.96 -19.72 -12.01
CA LYS A 312 -10.01 -20.90 -11.12
C LYS A 312 -11.43 -21.44 -10.96
N SER A 313 -12.42 -20.55 -11.02
CA SER A 313 -13.84 -20.89 -11.04
C SER A 313 -14.65 -19.77 -11.67
N VAL A 314 -15.83 -20.14 -12.16
CA VAL A 314 -16.80 -19.26 -12.83
C VAL A 314 -18.18 -19.56 -12.25
N THR A 315 -18.91 -18.53 -11.86
CA THR A 315 -20.31 -18.63 -11.43
C THR A 315 -21.15 -17.68 -12.28
N SER A 316 -21.79 -18.21 -13.31
CA SER A 316 -22.81 -17.55 -14.12
C SER A 316 -23.60 -18.61 -14.91
N ASN A 317 -24.80 -18.26 -15.35
CA ASN A 317 -25.61 -19.04 -16.30
C ASN A 317 -25.80 -18.29 -17.64
N SER A 318 -25.08 -17.18 -17.84
CA SER A 318 -25.21 -16.27 -18.99
C SER A 318 -24.09 -16.48 -20.03
N GLU A 319 -24.14 -15.74 -21.14
CA GLU A 319 -23.12 -15.77 -22.19
C GLU A 319 -21.84 -14.98 -21.82
N ASN A 320 -20.79 -15.10 -22.64
CA ASN A 320 -19.53 -14.35 -22.49
C ASN A 320 -19.77 -12.84 -22.43
N ILE A 321 -19.15 -12.16 -21.45
CA ILE A 321 -19.29 -10.72 -21.24
C ILE A 321 -17.97 -9.98 -21.53
N SER A 322 -18.07 -8.80 -22.17
CA SER A 322 -16.92 -7.92 -22.38
C SER A 322 -17.10 -6.57 -21.67
N ILE A 323 -16.06 -6.10 -20.98
CA ILE A 323 -16.09 -4.86 -20.20
C ILE A 323 -14.83 -4.04 -20.45
N GLY A 324 -14.98 -2.73 -20.68
CA GLY A 324 -13.87 -1.76 -20.73
C GLY A 324 -13.56 -1.21 -19.35
N LEU A 325 -12.30 -1.24 -18.92
CA LEU A 325 -11.84 -0.76 -17.61
C LEU A 325 -10.52 0.01 -17.76
N ASN A 326 -10.25 0.95 -16.84
CA ASN A 326 -8.95 1.62 -16.78
C ASN A 326 -7.90 0.69 -16.13
N ILE A 327 -6.77 0.51 -16.82
CA ILE A 327 -5.70 -0.43 -16.43
C ILE A 327 -5.00 0.01 -15.14
N ASP A 328 -4.70 1.31 -15.00
CA ASP A 328 -4.00 1.82 -13.81
C ASP A 328 -4.86 1.58 -12.57
N TYR A 329 -6.16 1.87 -12.62
CA TYR A 329 -7.08 1.62 -11.50
C TYR A 329 -7.17 0.14 -11.12
N LEU A 330 -7.17 -0.79 -12.09
CA LEU A 330 -7.12 -2.22 -11.78
C LEU A 330 -5.80 -2.62 -11.11
N ILE A 331 -4.66 -2.26 -11.69
CA ILE A 331 -3.33 -2.56 -11.14
C ILE A 331 -3.16 -1.96 -9.74
N GLU A 332 -3.69 -0.76 -9.49
CA GLU A 332 -3.60 -0.07 -8.22
C GLU A 332 -4.41 -0.75 -7.12
N GLY A 333 -5.65 -1.18 -7.39
CA GLY A 333 -6.44 -1.95 -6.42
C GLY A 333 -5.85 -3.32 -6.13
N LEU A 334 -5.34 -4.02 -7.15
CA LEU A 334 -4.73 -5.34 -7.00
C LEU A 334 -3.45 -5.34 -6.15
N LYS A 335 -2.74 -4.20 -6.04
CA LYS A 335 -1.59 -4.04 -5.12
C LYS A 335 -2.01 -3.94 -3.65
N HIS A 336 -3.21 -3.43 -3.37
CA HIS A 336 -3.75 -3.23 -2.01
C HIS A 336 -4.67 -4.37 -1.57
N ILE A 337 -4.57 -5.52 -2.24
CA ILE A 337 -5.19 -6.78 -1.84
C ILE A 337 -4.05 -7.76 -1.48
N SER A 338 -4.08 -8.32 -0.27
CA SER A 338 -3.01 -9.16 0.26
C SER A 338 -3.16 -10.66 -0.04
N THR A 339 -4.38 -11.13 -0.35
CA THR A 339 -4.67 -12.54 -0.67
C THR A 339 -4.11 -12.95 -2.03
N ASP A 340 -3.80 -14.23 -2.22
CA ASP A 340 -3.36 -14.76 -3.53
C ASP A 340 -4.54 -14.99 -4.51
N GLU A 341 -5.77 -15.05 -4.00
CA GLU A 341 -6.99 -15.20 -4.81
C GLU A 341 -7.92 -14.00 -4.63
N ILE A 342 -8.63 -13.68 -5.72
CA ILE A 342 -9.65 -12.63 -5.82
C ILE A 342 -10.89 -13.16 -6.52
N VAL A 343 -12.06 -12.61 -6.17
CA VAL A 343 -13.30 -12.73 -6.95
C VAL A 343 -13.56 -11.40 -7.65
N VAL A 344 -13.69 -11.44 -8.97
CA VAL A 344 -14.20 -10.33 -9.78
C VAL A 344 -15.69 -10.54 -10.02
N ARG A 345 -16.50 -9.52 -9.75
CA ARG A 345 -17.97 -9.54 -9.80
C ARG A 345 -18.49 -8.46 -10.72
N CYS A 346 -19.45 -8.79 -11.58
CA CYS A 346 -20.08 -7.82 -12.48
C CYS A 346 -21.52 -8.25 -12.88
N ASN A 347 -22.16 -7.39 -13.69
CA ASN A 347 -23.52 -7.58 -14.20
C ASN A 347 -23.57 -7.21 -15.69
N LYS A 348 -23.50 -5.91 -16.00
CA LYS A 348 -23.55 -5.37 -17.37
C LYS A 348 -22.28 -4.58 -17.69
N PRO A 349 -21.85 -4.48 -18.97
CA PRO A 349 -20.64 -3.74 -19.36
C PRO A 349 -20.61 -2.26 -18.94
N THR A 350 -21.77 -1.65 -18.69
CA THR A 350 -21.93 -0.26 -18.25
C THR A 350 -22.16 -0.10 -16.73
N GLN A 351 -22.09 -1.19 -15.96
CA GLN A 351 -22.22 -1.18 -14.50
C GLN A 351 -20.86 -1.38 -13.80
N PRO A 352 -20.72 -0.94 -12.53
CA PRO A 352 -19.46 -1.07 -11.80
C PRO A 352 -18.98 -2.52 -11.69
N VAL A 353 -17.67 -2.72 -11.87
CA VAL A 353 -17.00 -4.00 -11.63
C VAL A 353 -16.43 -3.98 -10.22
N ILE A 354 -16.62 -5.06 -9.48
CA ILE A 354 -16.14 -5.22 -8.11
C ILE A 354 -15.04 -6.28 -8.06
N VAL A 355 -14.02 -6.04 -7.24
CA VAL A 355 -12.94 -6.97 -6.94
C VAL A 355 -12.88 -7.14 -5.42
N CYS A 356 -12.97 -8.38 -4.95
CA CYS A 356 -12.87 -8.74 -3.53
C CYS A 356 -11.73 -9.75 -3.31
N PRO A 357 -10.96 -9.67 -2.22
CA PRO A 357 -10.12 -10.79 -1.78
C PRO A 357 -10.94 -12.03 -1.45
N MET A 358 -10.33 -13.21 -1.60
CA MET A 358 -10.81 -14.43 -0.97
C MET A 358 -10.16 -14.61 0.40
N GLY A 359 -10.88 -14.18 1.45
CA GLY A 359 -10.39 -14.15 2.82
C GLY A 359 -9.72 -12.82 3.18
N GLY A 360 -8.89 -12.84 4.23
CA GLY A 360 -8.25 -11.64 4.81
C GLY A 360 -8.69 -11.38 6.26
N LEU A 361 -8.22 -10.27 6.84
CA LEU A 361 -8.57 -9.87 8.21
C LEU A 361 -9.94 -9.17 8.31
N LEU A 362 -10.37 -8.52 7.23
CA LEU A 362 -11.55 -7.66 7.14
C LEU A 362 -12.22 -7.83 5.78
N ASN A 363 -13.50 -7.47 5.69
CA ASN A 363 -14.26 -7.57 4.45
C ASN A 363 -13.94 -6.37 3.55
N GLN A 364 -13.00 -6.55 2.62
CA GLN A 364 -12.60 -5.54 1.62
C GLN A 364 -13.41 -5.67 0.32
N LEU A 365 -13.74 -4.54 -0.27
CA LEU A 365 -14.44 -4.40 -1.54
C LEU A 365 -13.80 -3.26 -2.32
N TYR A 366 -13.25 -3.56 -3.49
CA TYR A 366 -12.79 -2.56 -4.45
C TYR A 366 -13.77 -2.48 -5.62
N LEU A 367 -14.12 -1.27 -6.05
CA LEU A 367 -15.06 -1.01 -7.14
C LEU A 367 -14.41 -0.09 -8.16
N VAL A 368 -14.51 -0.43 -9.44
CA VAL A 368 -14.03 0.35 -10.58
C VAL A 368 -15.19 0.63 -11.53
N MET A 369 -15.35 1.90 -11.93
CA MET A 369 -16.31 2.29 -12.95
C MET A 369 -15.83 1.84 -14.35
N PRO A 370 -16.72 1.27 -15.20
CA PRO A 370 -16.36 0.90 -16.56
C PRO A 370 -16.16 2.14 -17.45
N VAL A 371 -15.48 1.92 -18.57
CA VAL A 371 -15.28 2.89 -19.65
C VAL A 371 -16.03 2.42 -20.90
N GLU A 372 -16.75 3.32 -21.56
CA GLU A 372 -17.50 2.99 -22.78
C GLU A 372 -16.58 2.53 -23.92
N ILE A 373 -16.79 1.30 -24.38
CA ILE A 373 -16.05 0.71 -25.51
C ILE A 373 -16.81 0.91 -26.82
N LYS A 374 -16.24 1.66 -27.76
CA LYS A 374 -16.88 2.01 -29.04
C LYS A 374 -17.05 0.82 -30.00
N GLN A 375 -16.31 -0.27 -29.80
CA GLN A 375 -16.37 -1.51 -30.57
C GLN A 375 -16.00 -2.69 -29.66
N GLY A 376 -16.80 -3.77 -29.71
CA GLY A 376 -16.57 -5.03 -29.00
C GLY A 376 -15.42 -5.86 -29.57
N PHE A 377 -15.18 -7.04 -28.99
CA PHE A 377 -14.05 -7.93 -29.33
C PHE A 377 -14.13 -8.60 -30.71
N GLU A 378 -15.29 -8.56 -31.38
CA GLU A 378 -15.60 -9.31 -32.62
C GLU A 378 -14.53 -9.23 -33.72
N LYS A 379 -13.79 -8.12 -33.79
CA LYS A 379 -12.75 -7.90 -34.81
C LYS A 379 -11.44 -8.64 -34.55
N VAL A 380 -11.09 -8.97 -33.30
CA VAL A 380 -9.78 -9.60 -32.99
C VAL A 380 -9.65 -10.97 -33.68
N ASN A 381 -10.70 -11.79 -33.62
CA ASN A 381 -10.76 -13.08 -34.33
C ASN A 381 -10.82 -12.95 -35.87
N SER A 382 -11.14 -11.78 -36.41
CA SER A 382 -11.21 -11.55 -37.87
C SER A 382 -9.87 -11.27 -38.53
N GLN A 383 -8.84 -10.91 -37.74
CA GLN A 383 -7.48 -10.68 -38.23
C GLN A 383 -6.60 -11.92 -38.09
N SER A 384 -6.73 -12.67 -36.99
CA SER A 384 -6.00 -13.93 -36.78
C SER A 384 -6.39 -15.03 -37.79
N THR A 385 -7.65 -15.05 -38.25
CA THR A 385 -8.12 -16.01 -39.26
C THR A 385 -7.66 -15.67 -40.68
N LYS A 386 -7.50 -14.39 -41.05
CA LYS A 386 -7.04 -13.98 -42.38
C LYS A 386 -5.60 -14.41 -42.69
N ALA A 387 -4.76 -14.58 -41.69
CA ALA A 387 -3.38 -15.07 -41.84
C ALA A 387 -3.26 -16.56 -42.24
N LYS A 388 -4.38 -17.30 -42.35
CA LYS A 388 -4.41 -18.73 -42.68
C LYS A 388 -5.00 -19.08 -44.06
N VAL A 389 -5.37 -18.09 -44.88
CA VAL A 389 -5.98 -18.30 -46.21
C VAL A 389 -5.23 -17.50 -47.28
N SER A 390 -3.94 -17.80 -47.43
CA SER A 390 -3.06 -17.20 -48.45
C SER A 390 -1.89 -18.13 -48.83
N THR A 391 -2.19 -19.39 -49.14
CA THR A 391 -1.25 -20.36 -49.72
C THR A 391 -2.00 -21.23 -50.72
N GLN A 392 -1.37 -21.48 -51.88
CA GLN A 392 -2.03 -21.78 -53.15
C GLN A 392 -2.80 -20.53 -53.68
N THR A 393 -2.67 -20.10 -54.92
CA THR A 393 -2.16 -20.79 -56.12
C THR A 393 -1.39 -19.82 -57.02
N GLU A 394 -0.22 -20.22 -57.54
CA GLU A 394 0.20 -19.81 -58.88
C GLU A 394 1.24 -20.78 -59.46
N SER A 395 1.23 -20.94 -60.79
CA SER A 395 2.06 -21.89 -61.53
C SER A 395 2.66 -21.19 -62.75
N GLY A 396 3.99 -21.17 -62.86
CA GLY A 396 4.70 -20.55 -63.99
C GLY A 396 6.10 -21.12 -64.15
N THR A 397 6.47 -21.42 -65.39
CA THR A 397 7.77 -21.95 -65.83
C THR A 397 8.66 -20.86 -66.39
N GLU A 398 9.99 -20.92 -66.18
CA GLU A 398 10.98 -20.55 -67.21
C GLU A 398 12.42 -21.01 -66.87
N GLU A 399 13.36 -20.77 -67.79
CA GLU A 399 14.62 -21.51 -68.00
C GLU A 399 15.69 -20.60 -68.64
N VAL A 400 17.03 -20.74 -68.50
CA VAL A 400 17.91 -21.69 -67.78
C VAL A 400 19.37 -21.11 -67.75
N THR A 401 20.37 -21.83 -67.19
CA THR A 401 21.85 -21.57 -67.26
C THR A 401 22.43 -20.37 -66.43
N ASN A 402 23.70 -20.31 -65.95
CA ASN A 402 24.85 -21.23 -66.10
C ASN A 402 26.00 -21.15 -65.03
N VAL A 403 26.73 -22.28 -64.86
CA VAL A 403 28.11 -22.61 -64.35
C VAL A 403 28.82 -21.93 -63.13
N ALA A 404 29.59 -22.80 -62.42
CA ALA A 404 30.85 -22.62 -61.65
C ALA A 404 30.73 -22.29 -60.14
N GLN A 405 31.59 -22.80 -59.23
CA GLN A 405 32.90 -23.49 -59.35
C GLN A 405 33.08 -24.58 -58.24
N ALA A 406 34.23 -25.28 -58.14
CA ALA A 406 34.43 -26.52 -57.33
C ALA A 406 35.86 -26.59 -56.71
N THR A 407 36.21 -27.48 -55.75
CA THR A 407 35.53 -28.73 -55.30
C THR A 407 35.32 -28.83 -53.76
N ASP A 408 35.94 -29.64 -52.86
CA ASP A 408 37.03 -30.64 -52.85
C ASP A 408 36.85 -31.70 -51.71
N ASP A 409 37.67 -32.76 -51.71
CA ASP A 409 37.74 -33.97 -50.83
C ASP A 409 38.17 -33.72 -49.36
N SER A 410 38.06 -34.60 -48.33
CA SER A 410 37.39 -35.91 -48.02
C SER A 410 37.50 -36.12 -46.47
N GLU A 411 37.27 -37.24 -45.73
CA GLU A 411 36.93 -38.68 -45.91
C GLU A 411 36.32 -39.25 -44.58
N THR A 412 36.23 -40.59 -44.35
CA THR A 412 35.73 -41.22 -43.08
C THR A 412 36.29 -42.64 -42.81
N PRO A 413 36.57 -43.00 -41.53
CA PRO A 413 35.89 -44.15 -40.88
C PRO A 413 35.39 -43.82 -39.43
N GLN A 414 34.40 -44.47 -38.79
CA GLN A 414 34.25 -45.88 -38.33
C GLN A 414 35.33 -46.33 -37.30
N ILE A 415 35.06 -47.08 -36.20
CA ILE A 415 33.84 -47.71 -35.64
C ILE A 415 34.02 -48.10 -34.13
N GLU A 416 32.94 -48.52 -33.45
CA GLU A 416 32.85 -49.35 -32.21
C GLU A 416 33.20 -48.88 -30.78
N THR A 417 32.44 -49.47 -29.84
CA THR A 417 32.59 -49.51 -28.36
C THR A 417 32.82 -50.96 -27.91
N PRO A 418 33.46 -51.23 -26.74
CA PRO A 418 32.79 -52.14 -25.78
C PRO A 418 33.07 -51.87 -24.27
N THR A 419 32.48 -52.70 -23.40
CA THR A 419 32.51 -52.68 -21.91
C THR A 419 33.10 -54.01 -21.36
N VAL A 420 33.38 -54.27 -20.07
CA VAL A 420 33.00 -53.61 -18.78
C VAL A 420 34.23 -53.03 -18.04
N VAL A 421 34.70 -53.33 -16.81
CA VAL A 421 34.43 -54.25 -15.67
C VAL A 421 34.69 -53.48 -14.34
N ALA A 422 34.21 -54.01 -13.20
CA ALA A 422 34.41 -53.51 -11.82
C ALA A 422 35.91 -53.42 -11.37
N LYS A 423 36.31 -53.00 -10.15
CA LYS A 423 35.79 -53.39 -8.81
C LYS A 423 36.56 -52.69 -7.65
N ASP A 424 35.93 -52.57 -6.45
CA ASP A 424 36.55 -52.41 -5.10
C ASP A 424 37.45 -51.14 -4.83
N THR A 425 37.66 -50.58 -3.61
CA THR A 425 37.12 -50.83 -2.24
C THR A 425 37.23 -49.60 -1.29
N ASN A 426 36.15 -49.27 -0.59
CA ASN A 426 36.01 -49.13 0.89
C ASN A 426 37.10 -48.46 1.79
N LYS A 427 36.76 -47.34 2.49
CA LYS A 427 36.78 -47.20 4.00
C LYS A 427 36.41 -45.80 4.57
N GLY A 428 35.83 -45.79 5.79
CA GLY A 428 35.53 -44.61 6.64
C GLY A 428 34.10 -44.06 6.46
N LYS A 429 33.11 -44.07 7.38
CA LYS A 429 33.03 -44.02 8.87
C LYS A 429 33.59 -42.70 9.47
N SER A 430 32.92 -42.04 10.44
CA SER A 430 31.92 -42.54 11.42
C SER A 430 30.88 -41.53 11.98
N THR A 431 29.63 -42.01 12.11
CA THR A 431 28.66 -41.82 13.23
C THR A 431 28.27 -40.42 13.76
N SER A 432 26.97 -40.13 13.73
CA SER A 432 26.27 -39.27 14.70
C SER A 432 25.77 -40.08 15.91
N ARG A 433 25.62 -39.43 17.09
CA ARG A 433 25.12 -40.04 18.33
C ARG A 433 24.14 -39.09 19.06
N SER A 434 22.96 -39.60 19.39
CA SER A 434 22.15 -39.17 20.54
C SER A 434 22.30 -40.26 21.63
N PRO A 435 21.94 -40.10 22.95
CA PRO A 435 20.57 -39.76 23.38
C PRO A 435 20.35 -39.09 24.79
N ARG A 436 19.12 -38.58 25.06
CA ARG A 436 18.40 -38.58 26.37
C ARG A 436 19.04 -37.82 27.59
N THR A 437 18.37 -37.45 28.72
CA THR A 437 16.94 -37.46 29.20
C THR A 437 16.75 -36.54 30.43
N LYS A 438 15.53 -36.00 30.63
CA LYS A 438 14.97 -35.47 31.91
C LYS A 438 15.72 -34.24 32.49
N LYS A 439 15.22 -33.45 33.44
CA LYS A 439 14.03 -33.44 34.35
C LYS A 439 13.47 -31.98 34.33
N GLU A 440 12.48 -31.47 35.06
CA GLU A 440 11.79 -31.79 36.32
C GLU A 440 10.41 -31.08 36.35
N ALA A 441 9.60 -31.23 37.41
CA ALA A 441 8.40 -30.44 37.67
C ALA A 441 8.35 -30.03 39.16
N ALA A 442 7.79 -28.86 39.46
CA ALA A 442 7.53 -28.37 40.82
C ALA A 442 6.30 -27.44 40.83
N THR A 443 5.68 -27.24 41.99
CA THR A 443 4.36 -26.63 42.15
C THR A 443 4.40 -25.42 43.08
N ALA A 444 3.62 -24.38 42.77
CA ALA A 444 3.02 -23.44 43.71
C ALA A 444 1.73 -22.90 43.08
#